data_AF-R7NFI0-F1
#
_entry.id   AF-R7NFI0-F1
#
_cell.length_a   1.000
_cell.length_b   1.000
_cell.length_c   1.000
_cell.angle_alpha   90.00
_cell.angle_beta   90.00
_cell.angle_gamma   90.00
#
_symmetry.space_group_name_H-M   'P 1'
#
loop_
_entity.id
_entity.type
_entity.pdbx_description
1 polymer ?
#
loop_
_entity_poly.entity_id
_entity_poly.type
_entity_poly.pdbx_seq_one_letter_code
_entity_poly.pdbx_strand_id
1 'polypeptide(L)'
;MKKKELVDLITGLSLMLLAGVILVLPSFKVNDLGFILKVIFGFYALFKLSQFILILKEKDFESLFTCLISLGALISLFLIELETKNLVLVLLIWMGLMCLVKLKKTDFYHDRQNKLWILRLFILFTFLTTGLLTGINLYYEASVQTIIIGFFFFINGLLDVVDPIAMYLMEKNV
;
A
#
# COMPACT_ATOMS: atom_id res chain seq x y z
N MET A 1 4.30 -5.97 -21.74
CA MET A 1 4.02 -4.93 -20.74
C MET A 1 4.75 -3.67 -21.15
N LYS A 2 4.07 -2.53 -21.11
CA LYS A 2 4.69 -1.22 -21.28
C LYS A 2 5.66 -0.95 -20.11
N LYS A 3 6.59 0.00 -20.30
CA LYS A 3 7.58 0.35 -19.28
C LYS A 3 6.93 0.66 -17.93
N LYS A 4 5.88 1.50 -17.91
CA LYS A 4 5.14 1.81 -16.68
C LYS A 4 4.56 0.58 -16.01
N GLU A 5 3.81 -0.25 -16.74
CA GLU A 5 3.19 -1.46 -16.17
C GLU A 5 4.24 -2.39 -15.53
N LEU A 6 5.41 -2.52 -16.17
CA LEU A 6 6.51 -3.32 -15.63
C LEU A 6 7.07 -2.72 -14.34
N VAL A 7 7.27 -1.40 -14.28
CA VAL A 7 7.76 -0.71 -13.08
C VAL A 7 6.72 -0.79 -11.95
N ASP A 8 5.44 -0.61 -12.27
CA ASP A 8 4.32 -0.74 -11.32
C ASP A 8 4.28 -2.16 -10.74
N LEU A 9 4.42 -3.18 -11.58
CA LEU A 9 4.48 -4.58 -11.19
C LEU A 9 5.68 -4.87 -10.27
N ILE A 10 6.89 -4.46 -10.66
CA ILE A 10 8.11 -4.67 -9.85
C ILE A 10 7.96 -3.99 -8.48
N THR A 11 7.39 -2.79 -8.46
CA THR A 11 7.17 -2.04 -7.22
C THR A 11 6.17 -2.76 -6.31
N GLY A 12 5.03 -3.21 -6.86
CA GLY A 12 4.04 -3.99 -6.12
C GLY A 12 4.60 -5.30 -5.57
N LEU A 13 5.37 -6.05 -6.38
CA LEU A 13 6.05 -7.27 -5.95
C LEU A 13 7.08 -7.00 -4.83
N SER A 14 7.84 -5.92 -4.93
CA SER A 14 8.82 -5.54 -3.91
C SER A 14 8.16 -5.23 -2.57
N LEU A 15 7.03 -4.52 -2.59
CA LEU A 15 6.23 -4.22 -1.39
C LEU A 15 5.57 -5.48 -0.82
N MET A 16 5.07 -6.36 -1.68
CA MET A 16 4.49 -7.64 -1.27
C MET A 16 5.54 -8.55 -0.63
N LEU A 17 6.75 -8.63 -1.18
CA LEU A 17 7.87 -9.38 -0.61
C LEU A 17 8.28 -8.82 0.76
N LEU A 18 8.38 -7.50 0.90
CA LEU A 18 8.66 -6.85 2.18
C LEU A 18 7.60 -7.25 3.23
N ALA A 19 6.32 -7.21 2.88
CA ALA A 19 5.24 -7.64 3.77
C ALA A 19 5.32 -9.13 4.11
N GLY A 20 5.73 -9.96 3.14
CA GLY A 20 6.02 -11.38 3.35
C GLY A 20 7.11 -11.62 4.39
N VAL A 21 8.19 -10.82 4.38
CA VAL A 21 9.24 -10.88 5.41
C VAL A 21 8.67 -10.51 6.79
N ILE A 22 7.82 -9.49 6.86
CA ILE A 22 7.21 -9.01 8.10
C ILE A 22 6.32 -10.08 8.74
N LEU A 23 5.59 -10.86 7.94
CA LEU A 23 4.77 -11.96 8.43
C LEU A 23 5.58 -13.03 9.20
N VAL A 24 6.88 -13.17 8.91
CA VAL A 24 7.74 -14.17 9.56
C VAL A 24 8.42 -13.62 10.81
N LEU A 25 8.49 -12.29 10.99
CA LEU A 25 9.16 -11.63 12.13
C LEU A 25 8.72 -12.10 13.52
N PRO A 26 7.43 -12.42 13.78
CA PRO A 26 7.00 -12.94 15.07
C PRO A 26 7.71 -14.24 15.48
N SER A 27 8.08 -15.07 14.50
CA SER A 27 8.83 -16.32 14.73
C SER A 27 10.23 -16.05 15.31
N PHE A 28 10.79 -14.87 15.04
CA PHE A 28 12.07 -14.39 15.56
C PHE A 28 11.91 -13.50 16.81
N LYS A 29 10.71 -13.44 17.41
CA LYS A 29 10.37 -12.58 18.55
C LYS A 29 10.49 -11.08 18.28
N VAL A 30 10.47 -10.67 17.01
CA VAL A 30 10.44 -9.25 16.61
C VAL A 30 8.99 -8.81 16.50
N ASN A 31 8.47 -8.19 17.57
CA ASN A 31 7.08 -7.75 17.68
C ASN A 31 6.91 -6.25 18.01
N ASP A 32 7.99 -5.45 17.89
CA ASP A 32 7.90 -4.01 18.11
C ASP A 32 7.17 -3.35 16.94
N LEU A 33 5.88 -3.07 17.15
CA LEU A 33 4.98 -2.50 16.15
C LEU A 33 5.47 -1.14 15.64
N GLY A 34 6.01 -0.31 16.52
CA GLY A 34 6.50 1.03 16.17
C GLY A 34 7.71 0.93 15.25
N PHE A 35 8.64 0.03 15.56
CA PHE A 35 9.77 -0.27 14.69
C PHE A 35 9.33 -0.84 13.33
N ILE A 36 8.42 -1.81 13.34
CA ILE A 36 7.90 -2.45 12.12
C ILE A 36 7.23 -1.41 11.20
N LEU A 37 6.37 -0.54 11.73
CA LEU A 37 5.71 0.50 10.95
C LEU A 37 6.71 1.53 10.37
N LYS A 38 7.76 1.90 11.12
CA LYS A 38 8.83 2.76 10.59
C LYS A 38 9.53 2.11 9.41
N VAL A 39 9.87 0.83 9.51
CA VAL A 39 10.48 0.07 8.43
C VAL A 39 9.56 0.03 7.19
N ILE A 40 8.28 -0.29 7.39
CA ILE A 40 7.30 -0.36 6.30
C ILE A 40 7.19 0.98 5.58
N PHE A 41 6.91 2.07 6.31
CA PHE A 41 6.71 3.38 5.68
C PHE A 41 7.99 3.93 5.03
N GLY A 42 9.16 3.62 5.59
CA GLY A 42 10.45 3.93 4.98
C GLY A 42 10.62 3.24 3.62
N PHE A 43 10.42 1.92 3.56
CA PHE A 43 10.51 1.19 2.29
C PHE A 43 9.39 1.57 1.31
N TYR A 44 8.17 1.84 1.79
CA TYR A 44 7.08 2.34 0.95
C TYR A 44 7.45 3.64 0.26
N ALA A 45 7.98 4.61 1.01
CA ALA A 45 8.45 5.88 0.48
C ALA A 45 9.57 5.68 -0.55
N LEU A 46 10.58 4.87 -0.21
CA LEU A 46 11.72 4.59 -1.10
C LEU A 46 11.29 3.95 -2.42
N PHE A 47 10.46 2.92 -2.37
CA PHE A 47 10.01 2.20 -3.56
C PHE A 47 9.09 3.07 -4.43
N LYS A 48 8.16 3.82 -3.83
CA LYS A 48 7.27 4.72 -4.57
C LYS A 48 7.99 5.95 -5.14
N LEU A 49 9.03 6.44 -4.46
CA LEU A 49 9.92 7.46 -5.03
C LEU A 49 10.68 6.92 -6.25
N SER A 50 11.25 5.71 -6.11
CA SER A 50 11.96 5.04 -7.20
C SER A 50 11.04 4.81 -8.41
N GLN A 51 9.82 4.33 -8.17
CA GLN A 51 8.77 4.19 -9.17
C GLN A 51 8.53 5.51 -9.90
N PHE A 52 8.27 6.59 -9.15
CA PHE A 52 7.99 7.92 -9.71
C PHE A 52 9.11 8.43 -10.62
N ILE A 53 10.38 8.30 -10.20
CA ILE A 53 11.54 8.72 -11.00
C ILE A 53 11.60 7.94 -12.32
N LEU A 54 11.31 6.64 -12.30
CA LEU A 54 11.37 5.78 -13.49
C LEU A 54 10.24 6.01 -14.50
N ILE A 55 9.06 6.43 -14.03
CA ILE A 55 7.85 6.70 -14.84
C ILE A 55 7.54 8.19 -15.01
N LEU A 56 8.46 9.10 -14.62
CA LEU A 56 8.27 10.55 -14.65
C LEU A 56 7.76 11.08 -16.01
N LYS A 57 8.19 10.45 -17.11
CA LYS A 57 7.79 10.79 -18.48
C LYS A 57 6.28 10.65 -18.73
N GLU A 58 5.61 9.78 -17.99
CA GLU A 58 4.17 9.50 -18.16
C GLU A 58 3.26 10.47 -17.38
N LYS A 59 3.85 11.43 -16.62
CA LYS A 59 3.14 12.44 -15.82
C LYS A 59 2.09 11.86 -14.85
N ASP A 60 2.30 10.61 -14.43
CA ASP A 60 1.50 9.98 -13.39
C ASP A 60 2.07 10.32 -12.00
N PHE A 61 1.32 11.12 -11.24
CA PHE A 61 1.72 11.60 -9.93
C PHE A 61 1.24 10.71 -8.78
N GLU A 62 0.56 9.59 -9.04
CA GLU A 62 0.07 8.66 -8.01
C GLU A 62 1.23 8.23 -7.09
N SER A 63 2.33 7.78 -7.68
CA SER A 63 3.52 7.30 -6.96
C SER A 63 4.16 8.40 -6.10
N LEU A 64 4.11 9.66 -6.57
CA LEU A 64 4.59 10.80 -5.80
C LEU A 64 3.71 11.06 -4.58
N PHE A 65 2.38 11.07 -4.75
CA PHE A 65 1.46 11.27 -3.63
C PHE A 65 1.59 10.15 -2.60
N THR A 66 1.67 8.89 -3.01
CA THR A 66 1.91 7.77 -2.10
C THR A 66 3.24 7.89 -1.36
N CYS A 67 4.29 8.34 -2.03
CA CYS A 67 5.59 8.59 -1.41
C CYS A 67 5.46 9.66 -0.32
N LEU A 68 4.87 10.82 -0.62
CA LEU A 68 4.68 11.92 0.32
C LEU A 68 3.83 11.51 1.53
N ILE A 69 2.73 10.78 1.31
CA ILE A 69 1.87 10.25 2.37
C ILE A 69 2.65 9.28 3.27
N SER A 70 3.48 8.41 2.69
CA SER A 70 4.28 7.45 3.46
C SER A 70 5.42 8.11 4.22
N LEU A 71 6.06 9.15 3.65
CA LEU A 71 7.03 9.99 4.37
C LEU A 71 6.39 10.74 5.53
N GLY A 72 5.19 11.31 5.32
CA GLY A 72 4.45 11.98 6.38
C GLY A 72 4.12 11.04 7.54
N ALA A 73 3.68 9.81 7.24
CA ALA A 73 3.44 8.78 8.24
C ALA A 73 4.74 8.39 8.97
N LEU A 74 5.85 8.20 8.25
CA LEU A 74 7.15 7.90 8.85
C LEU A 74 7.62 9.00 9.80
N ILE A 75 7.57 10.27 9.37
CA ILE A 75 7.95 11.41 10.20
C ILE A 75 7.07 11.48 11.44
N SER A 76 5.76 11.25 11.29
CA SER A 76 4.82 11.22 12.42
C SER A 76 5.23 10.19 13.47
N LEU A 77 5.69 9.00 13.07
CA LEU A 77 6.17 7.96 13.99
C LEU A 77 7.48 8.32 14.73
N PHE A 78 8.23 9.32 14.29
CA PHE A 78 9.38 9.85 15.04
C PHE A 78 9.00 10.96 16.02
N LEU A 79 7.85 11.61 15.82
CA LEU A 79 7.41 12.76 16.60
C LEU A 79 6.44 12.38 17.73
N ILE A 80 5.70 11.28 17.59
CA ILE A 80 4.69 10.85 18.56
C ILE A 80 5.20 9.74 19.48
N GLU A 81 4.56 9.61 20.65
CA GLU A 81 4.75 8.46 21.53
C GLU A 81 4.19 7.19 20.89
N LEU A 82 4.97 6.11 20.93
CA LEU A 82 4.70 4.83 20.25
C LEU A 82 3.68 3.96 20.99
N GLU A 83 2.61 4.58 21.49
CA GLU A 83 1.46 3.86 22.05
C GLU A 83 0.59 3.28 20.94
N THR A 84 -0.04 2.12 21.19
CA THR A 84 -0.90 1.42 20.21
C THR A 84 -1.96 2.34 19.60
N LYS A 85 -2.60 3.19 20.40
CA LYS A 85 -3.63 4.13 19.94
C LYS A 85 -3.08 5.11 18.90
N ASN A 86 -1.89 5.65 19.15
CA ASN A 86 -1.25 6.60 18.24
C ASN A 86 -0.79 5.91 16.95
N LEU A 87 -0.26 4.69 17.04
CA LEU A 87 0.13 3.87 15.89
C LEU A 87 -1.06 3.54 14.99
N VAL A 88 -2.19 3.13 15.58
CA VAL A 88 -3.45 2.89 14.85
C VAL A 88 -3.92 4.16 14.15
N LEU A 89 -3.87 5.31 14.83
CA LEU A 89 -4.30 6.58 14.26
C LEU A 89 -3.43 6.99 13.06
N VAL A 90 -2.10 6.83 13.14
CA VAL A 90 -1.20 7.06 12.00
C VAL A 90 -1.55 6.14 10.84
N LEU A 91 -1.78 4.84 11.09
CA LEU A 91 -2.15 3.88 10.05
C LEU A 91 -3.48 4.25 9.38
N LEU A 92 -4.50 4.65 10.16
CA LEU A 92 -5.81 5.04 9.63
C LEU A 92 -5.75 6.33 8.81
N ILE A 93 -4.97 7.32 9.24
CA ILE A 93 -4.76 8.56 8.46
C ILE A 93 -4.04 8.22 7.15
N TRP A 94 -2.96 7.43 7.22
CA TRP A 94 -2.24 6.97 6.03
C TRP A 94 -3.18 6.23 5.07
N MET A 95 -3.99 5.31 5.58
CA MET A 95 -4.99 4.57 4.80
C MET A 95 -6.02 5.50 4.16
N GLY A 96 -6.56 6.46 4.92
CA GLY A 96 -7.53 7.43 4.42
C GLY A 96 -6.99 8.24 3.25
N LEU A 97 -5.75 8.73 3.37
CA LEU A 97 -5.07 9.45 2.30
C LEU A 97 -4.78 8.54 1.08
N MET A 98 -4.37 7.29 1.32
CA MET A 98 -4.17 6.30 0.25
C MET A 98 -5.46 5.98 -0.50
N CYS A 99 -6.61 5.92 0.19
CA CYS A 99 -7.92 5.78 -0.44
C CYS A 99 -8.23 6.95 -1.37
N LEU A 100 -7.92 8.20 -0.98
CA LEU A 100 -8.13 9.36 -1.83
C LEU A 100 -7.30 9.29 -3.12
N VAL A 101 -6.05 8.82 -3.02
CA VAL A 101 -5.17 8.60 -4.17
C VAL A 101 -5.76 7.54 -5.12
N LYS A 102 -6.15 6.38 -4.59
CA LYS A 102 -6.77 5.29 -5.38
C LYS A 102 -8.13 5.69 -5.97
N LEU A 103 -8.91 6.53 -5.27
CA LEU A 103 -10.18 7.06 -5.75
C LEU A 103 -9.98 8.00 -6.94
N LYS A 104 -9.04 8.95 -6.84
CA LYS A 104 -8.70 9.87 -7.93
C LYS A 104 -8.27 9.12 -9.20
N LYS A 105 -7.53 8.02 -9.04
CA LYS A 105 -7.10 7.16 -10.15
C LYS A 105 -8.27 6.41 -10.80
N THR A 106 -9.28 6.05 -10.02
CA THR A 106 -10.51 5.41 -10.51
C THR A 106 -11.37 6.40 -11.28
N ASP A 107 -11.50 7.64 -10.79
CA ASP A 107 -12.32 8.68 -11.41
C ASP A 107 -11.82 9.13 -12.80
N PHE A 108 -10.51 8.96 -13.07
CA PHE A 108 -9.95 9.22 -14.40
C PHE A 108 -10.63 8.41 -15.52
N TYR A 109 -11.12 7.20 -15.22
CA TYR A 109 -11.88 6.38 -16.16
C TYR A 109 -13.36 6.75 -16.03
N HIS A 110 -13.77 7.84 -16.67
CA HIS A 110 -15.16 8.32 -16.63
C HIS A 110 -16.19 7.33 -17.22
N ASP A 111 -15.73 6.31 -17.95
CA ASP A 111 -16.59 5.28 -18.53
C ASP A 111 -16.86 4.14 -17.53
N ARG A 112 -18.05 4.20 -16.91
CA ARG A 112 -18.54 3.23 -15.92
C ARG A 112 -18.77 1.82 -16.50
N GLN A 113 -18.75 1.65 -17.82
CA GLN A 113 -18.85 0.33 -18.46
C GLN A 113 -17.49 -0.34 -18.68
N ASN A 114 -16.38 0.37 -18.41
CA ASN A 114 -15.06 -0.21 -18.56
C ASN A 114 -14.78 -1.25 -17.45
N LYS A 115 -14.43 -2.48 -17.86
CA LYS A 115 -14.06 -3.57 -16.94
C LYS A 115 -12.90 -3.18 -15.99
N LEU A 116 -12.00 -2.31 -16.44
CA LEU A 116 -10.90 -1.81 -15.63
C LEU A 116 -11.37 -0.86 -14.51
N TRP A 117 -12.41 -0.06 -14.77
CA TRP A 117 -13.01 0.81 -13.75
C TRP A 117 -13.65 -0.01 -12.62
N ILE A 118 -14.41 -1.06 -12.97
CA ILE A 118 -15.01 -1.99 -12.00
C ILE A 118 -13.93 -2.68 -11.15
N LEU A 119 -12.85 -3.16 -11.78
CA LEU A 119 -11.74 -3.80 -11.08
C LEU A 119 -11.09 -2.86 -10.05
N ARG A 120 -10.89 -1.58 -10.41
CA ARG A 120 -10.29 -0.59 -9.51
C ARG A 120 -11.19 -0.22 -8.34
N LEU A 121 -12.50 -0.16 -8.56
CA LEU A 121 -13.47 0.02 -7.49
C LEU A 121 -13.45 -1.17 -6.52
N PHE A 122 -13.34 -2.40 -7.05
CA PHE A 122 -13.19 -3.60 -6.23
C PHE A 122 -11.87 -3.59 -5.42
N ILE A 123 -10.75 -3.17 -6.04
CA ILE A 123 -9.46 -2.99 -5.35
C ILE A 123 -9.59 -1.96 -4.22
N LEU A 124 -10.23 -0.82 -4.47
CA LEU A 124 -10.45 0.22 -3.47
C LEU A 124 -11.28 -0.30 -2.29
N PHE A 125 -12.37 -1.01 -2.57
CA PHE A 125 -13.24 -1.60 -1.55
C PHE A 125 -12.49 -2.64 -0.70
N THR A 126 -11.72 -3.51 -1.34
CA THR A 126 -10.90 -4.52 -0.65
C THR A 126 -9.83 -3.87 0.22
N PHE A 127 -9.16 -2.83 -0.28
CA PHE A 127 -8.16 -2.08 0.49
C PHE A 127 -8.77 -1.42 1.73
N LEU A 128 -9.93 -0.77 1.59
CA LEU A 128 -10.60 -0.09 2.69
C LEU A 128 -11.10 -1.05 3.76
N THR A 129 -11.75 -2.15 3.36
CA THR A 129 -12.26 -3.17 4.29
C THR A 129 -11.13 -3.85 5.07
N THR A 130 -10.06 -4.26 4.37
CA THR A 130 -8.90 -4.89 5.01
C THR A 130 -8.14 -3.94 5.94
N GLY A 131 -8.01 -2.66 5.57
CA GLY A 131 -7.38 -1.66 6.42
C GLY A 131 -8.18 -1.32 7.68
N LEU A 132 -9.50 -1.24 7.59
CA LEU A 132 -10.36 -1.06 8.77
C LEU A 132 -10.29 -2.27 9.71
N LEU A 133 -10.34 -3.49 9.17
CA LEU A 133 -10.18 -4.72 9.96
C LEU A 133 -8.81 -4.73 10.65
N THR A 134 -7.76 -4.29 9.97
CA THR A 134 -6.42 -4.20 10.56
C THR A 134 -6.39 -3.23 11.74
N GLY A 135 -6.97 -2.03 11.60
CA GLY A 135 -7.06 -1.05 12.67
C GLY A 135 -7.78 -1.58 13.92
N ILE A 136 -8.86 -2.35 13.74
CA ILE A 136 -9.59 -2.98 14.87
C ILE A 136 -8.73 -4.04 15.55
N ASN A 137 -8.03 -4.86 14.77
CA ASN A 137 -7.27 -5.97 15.31
C ASN A 137 -5.87 -5.60 15.86
N LEU A 138 -5.48 -4.33 15.77
CA LEU A 138 -4.24 -3.83 16.37
C LEU A 138 -4.31 -3.69 17.90
N TYR A 139 -5.49 -3.85 18.51
CA TYR A 139 -5.66 -3.81 19.97
C TYR A 139 -5.45 -5.18 20.66
N TYR A 140 -5.12 -6.23 19.89
CA TYR A 140 -4.78 -7.56 20.42
C TYR A 140 -3.30 -7.65 20.83
N GLU A 141 -2.82 -8.87 21.10
CA GLU A 141 -1.43 -9.14 21.51
C GLU A 141 -0.40 -8.76 20.43
N ALA A 142 0.83 -8.42 20.85
CA ALA A 142 1.88 -7.90 19.97
C ALA A 142 2.26 -8.83 18.80
N SER A 143 2.19 -10.15 19.01
CA SER A 143 2.38 -11.15 17.95
C SER A 143 1.29 -11.05 16.88
N VAL A 144 0.03 -10.94 17.32
CA VAL A 144 -1.15 -10.79 16.45
C VAL A 144 -1.07 -9.46 15.70
N GLN A 145 -0.69 -8.36 16.37
CA GLN A 145 -0.51 -7.05 15.74
C GLN A 145 0.45 -7.11 14.55
N THR A 146 1.62 -7.73 14.75
CA THR A 146 2.65 -7.84 13.70
C THR A 146 2.16 -8.68 12.52
N ILE A 147 1.50 -9.80 12.79
CA ILE A 147 0.92 -10.68 11.76
C ILE A 147 -0.12 -9.92 10.94
N ILE A 148 -1.02 -9.19 11.60
CA ILE A 148 -2.12 -8.50 10.91
C ILE A 148 -1.61 -7.33 10.08
N ILE A 149 -0.62 -6.57 10.58
CA ILE A 149 0.08 -5.56 9.76
C ILE A 149 0.73 -6.22 8.54
N GLY A 150 1.47 -7.31 8.74
CA GLY A 150 2.09 -8.04 7.65
C GLY A 150 1.06 -8.47 6.60
N PHE A 151 -0.09 -9.01 7.03
CA PHE A 151 -1.18 -9.42 6.14
C PHE A 151 -1.78 -8.25 5.38
N PHE A 152 -2.03 -7.13 6.05
CA PHE A 152 -2.58 -5.93 5.43
C PHE A 152 -1.67 -5.42 4.30
N PHE A 153 -0.38 -5.23 4.58
CA PHE A 153 0.55 -4.75 3.58
C PHE A 153 0.82 -5.79 2.49
N PHE A 154 0.70 -7.09 2.79
CA PHE A 154 0.79 -8.14 1.78
C PHE A 154 -0.39 -8.09 0.82
N ILE A 155 -1.62 -7.97 1.34
CA ILE A 155 -2.83 -7.79 0.52
C ILE A 155 -2.71 -6.50 -0.29
N ASN A 156 -2.26 -5.39 0.30
CA ASN A 156 -2.09 -4.14 -0.43
C ASN A 156 -1.06 -4.27 -1.58
N GLY A 157 0.06 -4.96 -1.34
CA GLY A 157 1.04 -5.28 -2.37
C GLY A 157 0.46 -6.14 -3.49
N LEU A 158 -0.34 -7.16 -3.14
CA LEU A 158 -1.06 -8.00 -4.11
C LEU A 158 -2.03 -7.17 -4.96
N LEU A 159 -2.81 -6.27 -4.33
CA LEU A 159 -3.74 -5.39 -5.04
C LEU A 159 -3.02 -4.45 -6.01
N ASP A 160 -1.85 -3.92 -5.62
CA ASP A 160 -0.99 -3.10 -6.49
C ASP A 160 -0.39 -3.91 -7.66
N VAL A 161 -0.21 -5.23 -7.52
CA VAL A 161 0.24 -6.15 -8.59
C VAL A 161 -0.88 -6.50 -9.58
N VAL A 162 -2.12 -6.60 -9.11
CA VAL A 162 -3.26 -6.97 -9.96
C VAL A 162 -3.56 -5.91 -11.04
N ASP A 163 -3.45 -4.62 -10.73
CA ASP A 163 -3.74 -3.51 -11.67
C ASP A 163 -2.88 -3.55 -12.95
N PRO A 164 -1.52 -3.61 -12.90
CA PRO A 164 -0.68 -3.69 -14.10
C PRO A 164 -0.82 -5.02 -14.86
N ILE A 165 -1.08 -6.15 -14.17
CA ILE A 165 -1.35 -7.44 -14.83
C ILE A 165 -2.66 -7.37 -15.60
N ALA A 166 -3.71 -6.83 -15.00
CA ALA A 166 -5.01 -6.69 -15.65
C ALA A 166 -4.93 -5.77 -16.86
N MET A 167 -4.23 -4.64 -16.77
CA MET A 167 -3.98 -3.75 -17.92
C MET A 167 -3.26 -4.50 -19.05
N TYR A 168 -2.18 -5.21 -18.75
CA TYR A 168 -1.44 -5.98 -19.75
C TYR A 168 -2.29 -7.05 -20.44
N LEU A 169 -3.14 -7.77 -19.69
CA LEU A 169 -4.03 -8.80 -20.23
C LEU A 169 -5.17 -8.20 -21.06
N MET A 170 -5.71 -7.05 -20.66
CA MET A 170 -6.77 -6.36 -21.40
C MET A 170 -6.25 -5.72 -22.68
N GLU A 171 -5.04 -5.13 -22.68
CA GLU A 171 -4.41 -4.60 -23.90
C GLU A 171 -4.07 -5.69 -24.92
N LYS A 172 -3.89 -6.94 -24.50
CA LYS A 172 -3.59 -8.07 -25.39
C LYS A 172 -4.83 -8.69 -26.04
N ASN A 173 -6.02 -8.37 -25.53
CA ASN A 173 -7.31 -8.90 -26.00
C ASN A 173 -8.10 -7.89 -26.86
N VAL A 174 -7.44 -6.79 -27.26
CA VAL A 174 -7.91 -5.80 -28.23
C VAL A 174 -6.98 -5.83 -29.44
#